data_AF-A0A7J9FCX7-F1
#
_entry.id   AF-A0A7J9FCX7-F1
#
_cell.length_a   1.000
_cell.length_b   1.000
_cell.length_c   1.000
_cell.angle_alpha   90.00
_cell.angle_beta   90.00
_cell.angle_gamma   90.00
#
_symmetry.space_group_name_H-M   'P 1'
#
loop_
_entity.id
_entity.type
_entity.pdbx_description
1 polymer ?
#
loop_
_entity_poly.entity_id
_entity_poly.type
_entity_poly.pdbx_seq_one_letter_code
_entity_poly.pdbx_strand_id
1 'polypeptide(L)'
;MNKYPFGSNNPKSFNAYPRGDFDIKSGTIKRTRSRKSSIYPVRMVKSWANRLHYYYKLHPLFVFSISLAFGVTILIVLSLYEQHYRVLRNYMKLDDGFGSYYPFAKLKNLVMVAGHSVYTSSSCEKADKEDSWFLESYQKNPGQAATFLAHIKEGIESTALDDEALLLFSGGETRKDAGPRSEAQSYWTVADSEGWFGKEESLKWRALTEEHARDSFENLLFSVCRFRELTGTYPHNITVVSYDFKEERFAQLHRSAIGFPESRFLYRGTPAPVTSIEAALKGEALVRTQFQEDPYGCMGSLKRKKLGRDPFHRSVPYPKGCPEIEGLFRYCGAAPYRTSLPWTV
;
A
#
# COMPACT_ATOMS: atom_id res chain seq x y z
N MET A 1 69.66 -3.64 -95.95
CA MET A 1 68.76 -4.16 -97.00
C MET A 1 67.96 -5.32 -96.42
N ASN A 2 66.63 -5.28 -96.61
CA ASN A 2 65.67 -6.38 -96.64
C ASN A 2 65.39 -7.26 -95.39
N LYS A 3 64.17 -7.05 -94.87
CA LYS A 3 63.04 -7.99 -94.58
C LYS A 3 63.31 -9.39 -93.96
N TYR A 4 62.54 -9.65 -92.90
CA TYR A 4 62.01 -10.90 -92.26
C TYR A 4 62.20 -12.25 -93.00
N PRO A 5 62.08 -13.46 -92.35
CA PRO A 5 61.47 -13.79 -91.04
C PRO A 5 62.24 -14.86 -90.22
N PHE A 6 61.72 -15.30 -89.05
CA PHE A 6 61.49 -16.71 -88.66
C PHE A 6 61.19 -16.81 -87.15
N GLY A 7 60.36 -17.79 -86.77
CA GLY A 7 59.81 -17.93 -85.42
C GLY A 7 60.52 -18.97 -84.54
N SER A 8 59.82 -19.26 -83.43
CA SER A 8 59.95 -20.40 -82.52
C SER A 8 61.03 -20.35 -81.42
N ASN A 9 60.51 -20.48 -80.19
CA ASN A 9 61.01 -21.20 -79.04
C ASN A 9 61.92 -20.51 -78.00
N ASN A 10 61.35 -20.55 -76.79
CA ASN A 10 61.85 -20.23 -75.45
C ASN A 10 63.20 -20.89 -75.13
N PRO A 11 63.96 -20.33 -74.18
CA PRO A 11 64.13 -21.10 -72.94
C PRO A 11 64.01 -20.28 -71.65
N LYS A 12 63.50 -21.00 -70.63
CA LYS A 12 63.23 -20.60 -69.26
C LYS A 12 64.52 -20.33 -68.47
N SER A 13 64.52 -19.28 -67.64
CA SER A 13 65.44 -19.14 -66.50
C SER A 13 64.80 -19.67 -65.22
N PHE A 14 65.56 -20.49 -64.50
CA PHE A 14 65.21 -21.20 -63.26
C PHE A 14 65.02 -20.25 -62.06
N ASN A 15 63.96 -20.46 -61.27
CA ASN A 15 63.75 -19.81 -59.97
C ASN A 15 64.33 -20.68 -58.85
N ALA A 16 65.32 -20.17 -58.11
CA ALA A 16 65.85 -20.82 -56.92
C ALA A 16 65.01 -20.46 -55.67
N TYR A 17 64.31 -21.46 -55.14
CA TYR A 17 63.69 -21.68 -53.81
C TYR A 17 63.25 -20.48 -52.92
N PRO A 18 61.97 -20.44 -52.47
CA PRO A 18 61.54 -19.59 -51.36
C PRO A 18 61.89 -20.22 -49.98
N ARG A 19 62.41 -19.40 -49.06
CA ARG A 19 62.65 -19.76 -47.64
C ARG A 19 61.35 -20.16 -46.94
N GLY A 20 61.32 -21.36 -46.37
CA GLY A 20 60.29 -21.81 -45.43
C GLY A 20 60.78 -23.02 -44.65
N ASP A 21 60.58 -23.02 -43.33
CA ASP A 21 61.02 -24.11 -42.45
C ASP A 21 60.28 -25.42 -42.81
N PHE A 22 61.06 -26.44 -43.15
CA PHE A 22 60.58 -27.74 -43.60
C PHE A 22 60.56 -28.72 -42.42
N ASP A 23 59.38 -29.21 -42.06
CA ASP A 23 59.19 -30.16 -40.95
C ASP A 23 59.29 -31.61 -41.47
N ILE A 24 60.42 -32.27 -41.18
CA ILE A 24 60.87 -33.53 -41.82
C ILE A 24 59.95 -34.73 -41.54
N LYS A 25 59.03 -34.66 -40.57
CA LYS A 25 58.15 -35.79 -40.25
C LYS A 25 56.78 -35.81 -40.94
N SER A 26 56.39 -34.76 -41.67
CA SER A 26 55.03 -34.69 -42.27
C SER A 26 54.95 -34.18 -43.71
N GLY A 27 56.08 -33.92 -44.36
CA GLY A 27 56.16 -33.69 -45.82
C GLY A 27 55.32 -32.55 -46.38
N THR A 28 54.87 -31.57 -45.57
CA THR A 28 53.96 -30.51 -46.03
C THR A 28 54.41 -29.11 -45.58
N ILE A 29 54.34 -28.13 -46.48
CA ILE A 29 54.71 -26.72 -46.23
C ILE A 29 53.61 -26.03 -45.38
N LYS A 30 53.95 -25.55 -44.18
CA LYS A 30 53.02 -24.77 -43.33
C LYS A 30 52.80 -23.37 -43.91
N ARG A 31 51.61 -23.11 -44.45
CA ARG A 31 51.12 -21.73 -44.71
C ARG A 31 50.84 -21.01 -43.38
N THR A 32 51.46 -19.85 -43.19
CA THR A 32 51.15 -18.92 -42.11
C THR A 32 49.68 -18.47 -42.24
N ARG A 33 48.83 -18.93 -41.32
CA ARG A 33 47.43 -18.48 -41.22
C ARG A 33 47.40 -17.09 -40.60
N SER A 34 47.00 -16.08 -41.38
CA SER A 34 46.52 -14.80 -40.86
C SER A 34 45.45 -15.05 -39.79
N ARG A 35 45.68 -14.51 -38.58
CA ARG A 35 44.79 -14.60 -37.43
C ARG A 35 43.52 -13.78 -37.70
N LYS A 36 42.47 -14.40 -38.28
CA LYS A 36 41.12 -13.83 -38.26
C LYS A 36 40.59 -13.92 -36.83
N SER A 37 40.28 -12.78 -36.22
CA SER A 37 39.55 -12.70 -34.96
C SER A 37 38.17 -13.36 -35.12
N SER A 38 38.08 -14.62 -34.70
CA SER A 38 36.81 -15.33 -34.63
C SER A 38 36.06 -14.82 -33.41
N ILE A 39 35.07 -13.95 -33.64
CA ILE A 39 34.09 -13.53 -32.63
C ILE A 39 33.25 -14.77 -32.27
N TYR A 40 33.69 -15.50 -31.23
CA TYR A 40 33.04 -16.69 -30.69
C TYR A 40 31.53 -16.52 -30.38
N PRO A 41 31.03 -15.38 -29.84
CA PRO A 41 29.59 -15.25 -29.55
C PRO A 41 28.72 -15.26 -30.82
N VAL A 42 29.20 -14.72 -31.95
CA VAL A 42 28.43 -14.67 -33.20
C VAL A 42 28.26 -16.07 -33.82
N ARG A 43 29.23 -16.97 -33.65
CA ARG A 43 29.10 -18.38 -34.09
C ARG A 43 28.12 -19.17 -33.22
N MET A 44 28.11 -18.94 -31.90
CA MET A 44 27.15 -19.58 -31.00
C MET A 44 25.71 -19.15 -31.29
N VAL A 45 25.46 -17.86 -31.53
CA VAL A 45 24.14 -17.34 -31.90
C VAL A 45 23.65 -17.96 -33.22
N LYS A 46 24.51 -18.09 -34.23
CA LYS A 46 24.16 -18.77 -35.49
C LYS A 46 23.86 -20.26 -35.31
N SER A 47 24.59 -20.95 -34.42
CA SER A 47 24.33 -22.36 -34.09
C SER A 47 23.01 -22.56 -33.35
N TRP A 48 22.64 -21.64 -32.47
CA TRP A 48 21.36 -21.66 -31.77
C TRP A 48 20.20 -21.33 -32.69
N ALA A 49 20.35 -20.32 -33.55
CA ALA A 49 19.36 -19.96 -34.56
C ALA A 49 19.07 -21.12 -35.51
N ASN A 50 20.10 -21.86 -35.94
CA ASN A 50 19.93 -23.03 -36.81
C ASN A 50 19.25 -24.21 -36.09
N ARG A 51 19.55 -24.43 -34.80
CA ARG A 51 18.90 -25.46 -33.98
C ARG A 51 17.42 -25.13 -33.70
N LEU A 52 17.13 -23.86 -33.39
CA LEU A 52 15.77 -23.36 -33.29
C LEU A 52 15.05 -23.57 -34.62
N HIS A 53 15.61 -23.10 -35.74
CA HIS A 53 15.00 -23.26 -37.07
C HIS A 53 14.69 -24.72 -37.43
N TYR A 54 15.57 -25.65 -37.05
CA TYR A 54 15.34 -27.09 -37.20
C TYR A 54 14.17 -27.60 -36.33
N TYR A 55 14.09 -27.15 -35.08
CA TYR A 55 12.99 -27.48 -34.17
C TYR A 55 11.64 -26.91 -34.64
N TYR A 56 11.64 -25.68 -35.16
CA TYR A 56 10.47 -25.04 -35.78
C TYR A 56 9.95 -25.83 -36.97
N LYS A 57 10.83 -26.50 -37.74
CA LYS A 57 10.47 -27.31 -38.90
C LYS A 57 9.93 -28.69 -38.54
N LEU A 58 10.36 -29.28 -37.41
CA LEU A 58 9.93 -30.60 -36.94
C LEU A 58 8.62 -30.58 -36.16
N HIS A 59 8.35 -29.51 -35.41
CA HIS A 59 7.17 -29.44 -34.54
C HIS A 59 6.37 -28.14 -34.75
N PRO A 60 5.80 -27.93 -35.95
CA PRO A 60 5.07 -26.70 -36.28
C PRO A 60 3.86 -26.46 -35.35
N LEU A 61 3.18 -27.53 -34.93
CA LEU A 61 2.03 -27.44 -34.02
C LEU A 61 2.44 -27.04 -32.59
N PHE A 62 3.56 -27.56 -32.07
CA PHE A 62 4.02 -27.24 -30.72
C PHE A 62 4.48 -25.78 -30.61
N VAL A 63 5.20 -25.29 -31.61
CA VAL A 63 5.57 -23.88 -31.73
C VAL A 63 4.33 -23.00 -31.82
N PHE A 64 3.35 -23.40 -32.64
CA PHE A 64 2.10 -22.67 -32.76
C PHE A 64 1.37 -22.58 -31.42
N SER A 65 1.29 -23.67 -30.66
CA SER A 65 0.70 -23.69 -29.31
C SER A 65 1.42 -22.76 -28.33
N ILE A 66 2.76 -22.71 -28.34
CA ILE A 66 3.53 -21.80 -27.47
C ILE A 66 3.29 -20.34 -27.87
N SER A 67 3.32 -20.03 -29.17
CA SER A 67 3.06 -18.67 -29.68
C SER A 67 1.63 -18.23 -29.38
N LEU A 68 0.66 -19.13 -29.49
CA LEU A 68 -0.73 -18.88 -29.16
C LEU A 68 -0.91 -18.62 -27.66
N ALA A 69 -0.31 -19.45 -26.80
CA ALA A 69 -0.34 -19.26 -25.36
C ALA A 69 0.26 -17.91 -24.96
N PHE A 70 1.42 -17.55 -25.52
CA PHE A 70 2.05 -16.25 -25.28
C PHE A 70 1.18 -15.08 -25.74
N GLY A 71 0.57 -15.18 -26.93
CA GLY A 71 -0.37 -14.17 -27.43
C GLY A 71 -1.60 -14.02 -26.54
N VAL A 72 -2.20 -15.12 -26.09
CA VAL A 72 -3.34 -15.12 -25.15
C VAL A 72 -2.94 -14.52 -23.81
N THR A 73 -1.77 -14.84 -23.26
CA THR A 73 -1.28 -14.23 -22.01
C THR A 73 -1.11 -12.72 -22.15
N ILE A 74 -0.53 -12.23 -23.25
CA ILE A 74 -0.42 -10.80 -23.53
C ILE A 74 -1.80 -10.15 -23.62
N LEU A 75 -2.74 -10.78 -24.33
CA LEU A 75 -4.11 -10.27 -24.44
C LEU A 75 -4.83 -10.22 -23.09
N ILE A 76 -4.64 -11.22 -22.22
CA ILE A 76 -5.19 -11.22 -20.85
C ILE A 76 -4.57 -10.09 -20.03
N VAL A 77 -3.24 -9.93 -20.05
CA VAL A 77 -2.55 -8.85 -19.32
C VAL A 77 -3.00 -7.48 -19.82
N LEU A 78 -3.09 -7.28 -21.12
CA LEU A 78 -3.58 -6.05 -21.73
C LEU A 78 -5.05 -5.80 -21.40
N SER A 79 -5.89 -6.83 -21.39
CA SER A 79 -7.30 -6.72 -21.01
C SER A 79 -7.47 -6.37 -19.53
N LEU A 80 -6.66 -6.96 -18.64
CA LEU A 80 -6.67 -6.62 -17.21
C LEU A 80 -6.18 -5.19 -16.98
N TYR A 81 -5.14 -4.78 -17.71
CA TYR A 81 -4.62 -3.42 -17.67
C TYR A 81 -5.62 -2.40 -18.23
N GLU A 82 -6.29 -2.71 -19.34
CA GLU A 82 -7.32 -1.86 -19.94
C GLU A 82 -8.56 -1.80 -19.04
N GLN A 83 -8.97 -2.90 -18.42
CA GLN A 83 -10.06 -2.92 -17.45
C GLN A 83 -9.72 -2.04 -16.24
N HIS A 84 -8.52 -2.16 -15.67
CA HIS A 84 -8.05 -1.32 -14.58
C HIS A 84 -8.04 0.17 -14.99
N TYR A 85 -7.48 0.48 -16.15
CA TYR A 85 -7.43 1.85 -16.67
C TYR A 85 -8.82 2.41 -17.01
N ARG A 86 -9.74 1.60 -17.53
CA ARG A 86 -11.14 2.01 -17.78
C ARG A 86 -11.88 2.26 -16.49
N VAL A 87 -11.68 1.44 -15.46
CA VAL A 87 -12.28 1.65 -14.13
C VAL A 87 -11.76 2.93 -13.52
N LEU A 88 -10.44 3.14 -13.45
CA LEU A 88 -9.84 4.40 -12.99
C LEU A 88 -10.31 5.60 -13.83
N ARG A 89 -10.31 5.49 -15.16
CA ARG A 89 -10.76 6.58 -16.05
C ARG A 89 -12.24 6.88 -15.88
N ASN A 90 -13.09 5.88 -15.67
CA ASN A 90 -14.53 6.10 -15.44
C ASN A 90 -14.78 6.76 -14.09
N TYR A 91 -13.99 6.44 -13.05
CA TYR A 91 -14.02 7.16 -11.77
C TYR A 91 -13.48 8.59 -11.91
N MET A 92 -12.36 8.80 -12.61
CA MET A 92 -11.83 10.14 -12.91
C MET A 92 -12.79 10.96 -13.79
N LYS A 93 -13.55 10.33 -14.69
CA LYS A 93 -14.54 10.99 -15.55
C LYS A 93 -15.81 11.38 -14.79
N LEU A 94 -16.12 10.73 -13.66
CA LEU A 94 -17.13 11.21 -12.71
C LEU A 94 -16.62 12.43 -11.91
N ASP A 95 -15.30 12.62 -11.81
CA ASP A 95 -14.64 13.68 -11.06
C ASP A 95 -14.22 14.91 -11.90
N ASP A 96 -14.31 14.83 -13.24
CA ASP A 96 -13.88 15.86 -14.22
C ASP A 96 -14.73 17.16 -14.23
N GLY A 97 -15.47 17.41 -13.15
CA GLY A 97 -16.17 18.66 -12.86
C GLY A 97 -16.23 19.03 -11.37
N PHE A 98 -15.69 18.18 -10.48
CA PHE A 98 -15.74 18.35 -9.02
C PHE A 98 -14.37 18.56 -8.35
N GLY A 99 -13.26 18.46 -9.08
CA GLY A 99 -11.91 18.73 -8.54
C GLY A 99 -11.72 20.13 -7.93
N SER A 100 -12.65 21.06 -8.17
CA SER A 100 -12.75 22.38 -7.52
C SER A 100 -13.50 22.38 -6.17
N TYR A 101 -14.03 21.25 -5.70
CA TYR A 101 -15.04 21.19 -4.63
C TYR A 101 -14.62 20.42 -3.36
N TYR A 102 -13.46 19.75 -3.35
CA TYR A 102 -12.96 19.07 -2.16
C TYR A 102 -12.29 20.07 -1.20
N PRO A 103 -12.77 20.22 0.05
CA PRO A 103 -12.30 21.26 0.96
C PRO A 103 -10.82 21.13 1.34
N PHE A 104 -10.25 19.92 1.23
CA PHE A 104 -8.88 19.62 1.64
C PHE A 104 -8.05 18.94 0.55
N ALA A 105 -8.30 19.24 -0.72
CA ALA A 105 -7.68 18.56 -1.88
C ALA A 105 -6.15 18.51 -1.90
N LYS A 106 -5.47 19.41 -1.17
CA LYS A 106 -4.00 19.47 -1.10
C LYS A 106 -3.39 18.53 -0.05
N LEU A 107 -4.18 18.04 0.91
CA LEU A 107 -3.71 17.16 1.96
C LEU A 107 -3.62 15.73 1.42
N LYS A 108 -2.55 15.03 1.79
CA LYS A 108 -2.19 13.72 1.25
C LYS A 108 -2.06 12.66 2.32
N ASN A 109 -1.77 13.03 3.57
CA ASN A 109 -1.49 12.08 4.64
C ASN A 109 -2.62 12.08 5.67
N LEU A 110 -2.96 10.92 6.21
CA LEU A 110 -3.96 10.78 7.27
C LEU A 110 -3.25 10.56 8.61
N VAL A 111 -3.52 11.43 9.58
CA VAL A 111 -3.25 11.15 11.00
C VAL A 111 -4.59 10.83 11.65
N MET A 112 -4.78 9.57 12.03
CA MET A 112 -6.00 9.08 12.66
C MET A 112 -5.74 8.86 14.15
N VAL A 113 -6.60 9.43 15.00
CA VAL A 113 -6.55 9.23 16.45
C VAL A 113 -7.79 8.43 16.85
N ALA A 114 -7.57 7.23 17.36
CA ALA A 114 -8.64 6.36 17.82
C ALA A 114 -9.22 6.87 19.16
N GLY A 115 -10.52 7.11 19.19
CA GLY A 115 -11.28 7.38 20.41
C GLY A 115 -11.39 6.15 21.31
N HIS A 116 -11.45 6.38 22.62
CA HIS A 116 -11.64 5.31 23.62
C HIS A 116 -12.59 5.68 24.75
N SER A 117 -13.13 6.90 24.78
CA SER A 117 -14.07 7.38 25.80
C SER A 117 -14.72 8.69 25.34
N VAL A 118 -15.81 9.06 26.01
CA VAL A 118 -16.60 10.26 25.74
C VAL A 118 -16.31 11.28 26.83
N TYR A 119 -16.01 12.52 26.45
CA TYR A 119 -15.83 13.64 27.36
C TYR A 119 -17.21 14.18 27.75
N THR A 120 -17.48 14.26 29.05
CA THR A 120 -18.82 14.55 29.58
C THR A 120 -18.87 15.73 30.53
N SER A 121 -17.73 16.40 30.79
CA SER A 121 -17.70 17.60 31.62
C SER A 121 -18.58 18.71 31.04
N SER A 122 -19.37 19.35 31.88
CA SER A 122 -20.24 20.47 31.49
C SER A 122 -19.53 21.81 31.45
N SER A 123 -18.36 21.93 32.10
CA SER A 123 -17.60 23.19 32.18
C SER A 123 -16.42 23.26 31.21
N CYS A 124 -16.16 22.20 30.43
CA CYS A 124 -14.95 22.09 29.57
C CYS A 124 -13.62 22.25 30.33
N GLU A 125 -13.63 22.11 31.66
CA GLU A 125 -12.43 22.16 32.50
C GLU A 125 -11.97 20.73 32.87
N LYS A 126 -10.70 20.60 33.25
CA LYS A 126 -10.13 19.40 33.89
C LYS A 126 -10.20 18.12 33.05
N ALA A 127 -9.87 18.21 31.76
CA ALA A 127 -9.78 17.05 30.88
C ALA A 127 -8.77 15.98 31.36
N ASP A 128 -7.88 16.33 32.29
CA ASP A 128 -6.93 15.45 32.95
C ASP A 128 -7.53 14.63 34.11
N LYS A 129 -8.82 14.81 34.41
CA LYS A 129 -9.52 14.11 35.51
C LYS A 129 -10.51 13.07 34.99
N GLU A 130 -10.54 11.92 35.64
CA GLU A 130 -11.38 10.78 35.28
C GLU A 130 -12.88 11.08 35.36
N ASP A 131 -13.31 11.99 36.24
CA ASP A 131 -14.71 12.40 36.41
C ASP A 131 -15.25 13.22 35.23
N SER A 132 -14.36 13.77 34.41
CA SER A 132 -14.69 14.52 33.21
C SER A 132 -14.94 13.63 31.99
N TRP A 133 -14.73 12.32 32.13
CA TRP A 133 -14.91 11.32 31.09
C TRP A 133 -15.94 10.27 31.50
N PHE A 134 -16.74 9.82 30.55
CA PHE A 134 -17.56 8.64 30.75
C PHE A 134 -16.68 7.39 30.63
N LEU A 135 -16.35 6.78 31.78
CA LEU A 135 -15.47 5.61 31.85
C LEU A 135 -16.26 4.31 32.11
N GLU A 136 -15.98 3.29 31.30
CA GLU A 136 -16.42 1.92 31.60
C GLU A 136 -15.74 1.40 32.87
N SER A 137 -16.30 0.36 33.49
CA SER A 137 -15.77 -0.20 34.75
C SER A 137 -14.28 -0.54 34.68
N TYR A 138 -13.83 -1.15 33.58
CA TYR A 138 -12.43 -1.50 33.36
C TYR A 138 -11.51 -0.31 33.04
N GLN A 139 -12.08 0.86 32.71
CA GLN A 139 -11.35 2.09 32.42
C GLN A 139 -11.19 2.99 33.67
N LYS A 140 -11.86 2.69 34.79
CA LYS A 140 -11.80 3.46 36.03
C LYS A 140 -10.49 3.21 36.79
N ASN A 141 -9.38 3.54 36.15
CA ASN A 141 -8.02 3.45 36.70
C ASN A 141 -7.41 4.85 36.80
N PRO A 142 -6.65 5.15 37.87
CA PRO A 142 -5.92 6.42 37.97
C PRO A 142 -4.99 6.63 36.77
N GLY A 143 -5.05 7.80 36.14
CA GLY A 143 -4.24 8.15 34.96
C GLY A 143 -4.90 7.82 33.62
N GLN A 144 -6.12 7.30 33.62
CA GLN A 144 -6.84 6.97 32.39
C GLN A 144 -7.12 8.23 31.56
N ALA A 145 -7.58 9.31 32.19
CA ALA A 145 -7.87 10.57 31.51
C ALA A 145 -6.60 11.18 30.89
N ALA A 146 -5.48 11.14 31.63
CA ALA A 146 -4.18 11.57 31.13
C ALA A 146 -3.73 10.79 29.88
N THR A 147 -4.11 9.51 29.77
CA THR A 147 -3.83 8.73 28.57
C THR A 147 -4.63 9.21 27.35
N PHE A 148 -5.90 9.59 27.54
CA PHE A 148 -6.70 10.15 26.46
C PHE A 148 -6.14 11.49 25.97
N LEU A 149 -5.72 12.35 26.90
CA LEU A 149 -4.99 13.58 26.56
C LEU A 149 -3.69 13.28 25.79
N ALA A 150 -2.96 12.24 26.18
CA ALA A 150 -1.75 11.83 25.45
C ALA A 150 -2.07 11.41 24.01
N HIS A 151 -3.15 10.65 23.77
CA HIS A 151 -3.59 10.34 22.40
C HIS A 151 -3.89 11.61 21.59
N ILE A 152 -4.63 12.55 22.18
CA ILE A 152 -5.00 13.80 21.51
C ILE A 152 -3.75 14.61 21.17
N LYS A 153 -2.85 14.77 22.15
CA LYS A 153 -1.61 15.52 21.99
C LYS A 153 -0.68 14.89 20.95
N GLU A 154 -0.48 13.57 20.98
CA GLU A 154 0.37 12.86 20.00
C GLU A 154 -0.19 12.99 18.57
N GLY A 155 -1.52 12.96 18.40
CA GLY A 155 -2.16 13.21 17.10
C GLY A 155 -1.95 14.64 16.58
N ILE A 156 -2.08 15.62 17.46
CA ILE A 156 -1.84 17.04 17.17
C ILE A 156 -0.37 17.26 16.82
N GLU A 157 0.56 16.76 17.62
CA GLU A 157 2.01 16.89 17.38
C GLU A 157 2.44 16.19 16.09
N SER A 158 1.96 14.96 15.84
CA SER A 158 2.22 14.23 14.60
C SER A 158 1.70 15.00 13.37
N THR A 159 0.52 15.60 13.47
CA THR A 159 -0.08 16.40 12.39
C THR A 159 0.67 17.70 12.18
N ALA A 160 1.11 18.37 13.26
CA ALA A 160 1.87 19.62 13.18
C ALA A 160 3.23 19.47 12.49
N LEU A 161 3.81 18.26 12.49
CA LEU A 161 5.08 17.94 11.84
C LEU A 161 4.93 17.66 10.33
N ASP A 162 3.71 17.45 9.84
CA ASP A 162 3.40 17.14 8.45
C ASP A 162 2.34 18.11 7.92
N ASP A 163 2.77 19.11 7.15
CA ASP A 163 1.89 20.13 6.57
C ASP A 163 0.90 19.56 5.54
N GLU A 164 1.13 18.35 5.02
CA GLU A 164 0.22 17.65 4.11
C GLU A 164 -0.72 16.68 4.85
N ALA A 165 -0.68 16.62 6.19
CA ALA A 165 -1.53 15.73 6.97
C ALA A 165 -2.93 16.32 7.25
N LEU A 166 -3.95 15.45 7.26
CA LEU A 166 -5.28 15.72 7.81
C LEU A 166 -5.42 14.95 9.12
N LEU A 167 -5.80 15.64 10.20
CA LEU A 167 -6.10 15.00 11.48
C LEU A 167 -7.57 14.57 11.53
N LEU A 168 -7.80 13.28 11.81
CA LEU A 168 -9.13 12.74 12.09
C LEU A 168 -9.17 12.10 13.47
N PHE A 169 -9.94 12.69 14.39
CA PHE A 169 -10.39 11.96 15.58
C PHE A 169 -11.50 10.99 15.16
N SER A 170 -11.38 9.71 15.50
CA SER A 170 -12.30 8.67 15.01
C SER A 170 -12.92 7.86 16.15
N GLY A 171 -14.25 7.77 16.15
CA GLY A 171 -15.02 7.01 17.12
C GLY A 171 -16.43 7.57 17.28
N GLY A 172 -17.43 6.70 17.23
CA GLY A 172 -18.84 7.09 17.23
C GLY A 172 -19.51 7.17 18.60
N GLU A 173 -20.84 7.34 18.56
CA GLU A 173 -21.71 7.40 19.75
C GLU A 173 -21.95 6.00 20.33
N THR A 174 -20.91 5.37 20.89
CA THR A 174 -20.95 3.95 21.26
C THR A 174 -21.53 3.67 22.65
N ARG A 175 -21.86 4.71 23.44
CA ARG A 175 -22.20 4.59 24.87
C ARG A 175 -23.53 5.27 25.17
N LYS A 176 -24.57 4.47 25.45
CA LYS A 176 -25.93 4.97 25.72
C LYS A 176 -25.97 5.97 26.87
N ASP A 177 -25.29 5.64 27.96
CA ASP A 177 -25.35 6.41 29.21
C ASP A 177 -24.47 7.68 29.19
N ALA A 178 -23.61 7.82 28.17
CA ALA A 178 -22.84 9.05 27.93
C ALA A 178 -23.66 10.13 27.17
N GLY A 179 -24.83 9.76 26.67
CA GLY A 179 -25.65 10.58 25.77
C GLY A 179 -25.20 10.47 24.29
N PRO A 180 -25.87 11.20 23.37
CA PRO A 180 -25.58 11.16 21.93
C PRO A 180 -24.33 11.99 21.60
N ARG A 181 -23.19 11.58 22.18
CA ARG A 181 -21.88 12.20 21.99
C ARG A 181 -20.91 11.18 21.45
N SER A 182 -20.22 11.53 20.37
CA SER A 182 -19.22 10.65 19.77
C SER A 182 -17.87 10.77 20.50
N GLU A 183 -17.09 9.69 20.49
CA GLU A 183 -15.71 9.73 21.02
C GLU A 183 -14.85 10.71 20.20
N ALA A 184 -15.08 10.80 18.88
CA ALA A 184 -14.40 11.74 18.00
C ALA A 184 -14.67 13.21 18.35
N GLN A 185 -15.93 13.61 18.52
CA GLN A 185 -16.28 14.99 18.96
C GLN A 185 -15.73 15.30 20.35
N SER A 186 -15.69 14.30 21.23
CA SER A 186 -15.12 14.45 22.56
C SER A 186 -13.64 14.83 22.48
N TYR A 187 -12.87 14.11 21.66
CA TYR A 187 -11.44 14.37 21.50
C TYR A 187 -11.18 15.72 20.83
N TRP A 188 -11.99 16.09 19.83
CA TRP A 188 -11.91 17.42 19.19
C TRP A 188 -12.21 18.54 20.19
N THR A 189 -13.27 18.40 21.00
CA THR A 189 -13.65 19.38 22.02
C THR A 189 -12.54 19.57 23.06
N VAL A 190 -11.93 18.47 23.51
CA VAL A 190 -10.81 18.52 24.45
C VAL A 190 -9.56 19.15 23.82
N ALA A 191 -9.26 18.84 22.56
CA ALA A 191 -8.18 19.52 21.84
C ALA A 191 -8.39 21.05 21.81
N ASP A 192 -9.62 21.49 21.56
CA ASP A 192 -9.97 22.91 21.51
C ASP A 192 -9.87 23.59 22.90
N SER A 193 -10.37 22.94 23.95
CA SER A 193 -10.27 23.47 25.32
C SER A 193 -8.84 23.55 25.83
N GLU A 194 -7.97 22.67 25.36
CA GLU A 194 -6.52 22.67 25.68
C GLU A 194 -5.72 23.60 24.75
N GLY A 195 -6.37 24.45 23.95
CA GLY A 195 -5.72 25.40 23.04
C GLY A 195 -4.83 24.72 22.01
N TRP A 196 -5.24 23.52 21.56
CA TRP A 196 -4.51 22.68 20.60
C TRP A 196 -3.05 22.44 21.00
N PHE A 197 -2.73 22.46 22.30
CA PHE A 197 -1.38 22.32 22.84
C PHE A 197 -0.37 23.29 22.19
N GLY A 198 -0.82 24.52 21.88
CA GLY A 198 0.00 25.56 21.25
C GLY A 198 0.22 25.37 19.74
N LYS A 199 -0.57 24.52 19.07
CA LYS A 199 -0.48 24.25 17.62
C LYS A 199 -1.71 24.73 16.82
N GLU A 200 -2.58 25.50 17.44
CA GLU A 200 -3.86 25.94 16.86
C GLU A 200 -3.73 26.51 15.45
N GLU A 201 -2.88 27.54 15.27
CA GLU A 201 -2.70 28.21 13.97
C GLU A 201 -2.21 27.26 12.86
N SER A 202 -1.42 26.24 13.21
CA SER A 202 -0.79 25.34 12.25
C SER A 202 -1.70 24.24 11.71
N LEU A 203 -2.68 23.77 12.51
CA LEU A 203 -3.42 22.55 12.16
C LEU A 203 -4.91 22.52 12.50
N LYS A 204 -5.45 23.43 13.32
CA LYS A 204 -6.88 23.39 13.71
C LYS A 204 -7.80 23.37 12.48
N TRP A 205 -7.44 24.13 11.44
CA TRP A 205 -8.20 24.22 10.18
C TRP A 205 -8.27 22.89 9.40
N ARG A 206 -7.36 21.95 9.67
CA ARG A 206 -7.25 20.62 9.03
C ARG A 206 -7.45 19.46 10.02
N ALA A 207 -8.11 19.72 11.15
CA ALA A 207 -8.49 18.74 12.15
C ALA A 207 -10.02 18.55 12.19
N LEU A 208 -10.48 17.34 11.88
CA LEU A 208 -11.90 16.99 11.78
C LEU A 208 -12.20 15.68 12.53
N THR A 209 -13.46 15.24 12.42
CA THR A 209 -14.00 14.05 13.09
C THR A 209 -14.49 12.99 12.10
N GLU A 210 -14.39 11.73 12.52
CA GLU A 210 -15.08 10.57 11.98
C GLU A 210 -15.91 9.96 13.12
N GLU A 211 -17.24 10.07 13.02
CA GLU A 211 -18.13 9.89 14.17
C GLU A 211 -18.99 8.62 14.13
N HIS A 212 -18.64 7.64 13.30
CA HIS A 212 -19.47 6.47 13.06
C HIS A 212 -18.79 5.15 13.41
N ALA A 213 -17.47 5.14 13.61
CA ALA A 213 -16.75 3.92 13.95
C ALA A 213 -17.16 3.35 15.32
N ARG A 214 -17.42 2.05 15.37
CA ARG A 214 -17.86 1.33 16.59
C ARG A 214 -16.79 0.41 17.14
N ASP A 215 -15.73 0.15 16.38
CA ASP A 215 -14.58 -0.63 16.81
C ASP A 215 -13.29 -0.11 16.17
N SER A 216 -12.15 -0.72 16.53
CA SER A 216 -10.83 -0.35 16.02
C SER A 216 -10.64 -0.57 14.51
N PHE A 217 -11.37 -1.51 13.91
CA PHE A 217 -11.27 -1.76 12.47
C PHE A 217 -12.04 -0.68 11.71
N GLU A 218 -13.28 -0.39 12.12
CA GLU A 218 -14.08 0.70 11.56
C GLU A 218 -13.38 2.04 11.76
N ASN A 219 -12.74 2.26 12.90
CA ASN A 219 -11.90 3.42 13.18
C ASN A 219 -10.91 3.69 12.03
N LEU A 220 -10.18 2.66 11.59
CA LEU A 220 -9.23 2.78 10.49
C LEU A 220 -9.95 2.93 9.14
N LEU A 221 -10.84 1.99 8.80
CA LEU A 221 -11.48 1.94 7.48
C LEU A 221 -12.36 3.18 7.20
N PHE A 222 -13.10 3.63 8.20
CA PHE A 222 -13.97 4.79 8.09
C PHE A 222 -13.15 6.07 8.01
N SER A 223 -12.03 6.18 8.73
CA SER A 223 -11.13 7.33 8.59
C SER A 223 -10.50 7.41 7.20
N VAL A 224 -10.11 6.28 6.60
CA VAL A 224 -9.63 6.22 5.21
C VAL A 224 -10.70 6.71 4.24
N CYS A 225 -11.96 6.31 4.46
CA CYS A 225 -13.06 6.77 3.64
C CYS A 225 -13.38 8.25 3.86
N ARG A 226 -13.41 8.70 5.11
CA ARG A 226 -13.63 10.11 5.47
C ARG A 226 -12.57 11.02 4.87
N PHE A 227 -11.31 10.58 4.86
CA PHE A 227 -10.22 11.29 4.19
C PHE A 227 -10.53 11.47 2.69
N ARG A 228 -10.99 10.41 2.02
CA ARG A 228 -11.36 10.45 0.59
C ARG A 228 -12.54 11.37 0.29
N GLU A 229 -13.52 11.47 1.19
CA GLU A 229 -14.62 12.44 1.09
C GLU A 229 -14.14 13.89 1.17
N LEU A 230 -13.11 14.15 1.97
CA LEU A 230 -12.60 15.49 2.27
C LEU A 230 -11.56 15.98 1.25
N THR A 231 -10.76 15.07 0.70
CA THR A 231 -9.60 15.41 -0.15
C THR A 231 -9.77 15.00 -1.61
N GLY A 232 -10.77 14.17 -1.93
CA GLY A 232 -10.94 13.63 -3.29
C GLY A 232 -9.99 12.48 -3.64
N THR A 233 -9.00 12.19 -2.79
CA THR A 233 -8.04 11.10 -3.01
C THR A 233 -7.89 10.24 -1.75
N TYR A 234 -7.34 9.03 -1.89
CA TYR A 234 -7.04 8.19 -0.73
C TYR A 234 -5.70 8.57 -0.11
N PRO A 235 -5.51 8.36 1.21
CA PRO A 235 -4.30 8.81 1.88
C PRO A 235 -3.05 8.11 1.31
N HIS A 236 -2.01 8.90 1.09
CA HIS A 236 -0.69 8.42 0.72
C HIS A 236 0.02 7.80 1.92
N ASN A 237 0.01 8.43 3.09
CA ASN A 237 0.48 7.80 4.32
C ASN A 237 -0.66 7.75 5.35
N ILE A 238 -0.63 6.73 6.21
CA ILE A 238 -1.51 6.65 7.39
C ILE A 238 -0.65 6.57 8.63
N THR A 239 -0.84 7.50 9.56
CA THR A 239 -0.33 7.43 10.91
C THR A 239 -1.50 7.19 11.86
N VAL A 240 -1.47 6.09 12.61
CA VAL A 240 -2.47 5.80 13.63
C VAL A 240 -1.93 6.13 15.02
N VAL A 241 -2.72 6.86 15.80
CA VAL A 241 -2.46 7.14 17.21
C VAL A 241 -3.48 6.40 18.07
N SER A 242 -2.99 5.58 18.99
CA SER A 242 -3.82 4.84 19.93
C SER A 242 -2.96 4.31 21.09
N TYR A 243 -3.49 3.38 21.88
CA TYR A 243 -2.71 2.67 22.90
C TYR A 243 -1.56 1.87 22.29
N ASP A 244 -0.37 2.01 22.86
CA ASP A 244 0.82 1.21 22.56
C ASP A 244 0.55 -0.30 22.43
N PHE A 245 -0.18 -0.88 23.39
CA PHE A 245 -0.50 -2.32 23.34
C PHE A 245 -1.37 -2.74 22.14
N LYS A 246 -2.01 -1.81 21.42
CA LYS A 246 -2.86 -2.08 20.25
C LYS A 246 -2.09 -2.04 18.92
N GLU A 247 -0.80 -1.72 18.94
CA GLU A 247 0.03 -1.56 17.74
C GLU A 247 -0.07 -2.75 16.79
N GLU A 248 0.18 -3.96 17.30
CA GLU A 248 0.18 -5.17 16.48
C GLU A 248 -1.19 -5.39 15.80
N ARG A 249 -2.30 -5.12 16.50
CA ARG A 249 -3.63 -5.25 15.91
C ARG A 249 -3.85 -4.26 14.77
N PHE A 250 -3.44 -3.00 14.93
CA PHE A 250 -3.59 -2.01 13.85
C PHE A 250 -2.62 -2.28 12.70
N ALA A 251 -1.33 -2.43 13.00
CA ALA A 251 -0.27 -2.51 12.02
C ALA A 251 -0.23 -3.87 11.29
N GLN A 252 -0.58 -4.98 11.95
CA GLN A 252 -0.47 -6.32 11.35
C GLN A 252 -1.80 -6.91 10.92
N LEU A 253 -2.90 -6.59 11.63
CA LEU A 253 -4.22 -7.13 11.28
C LEU A 253 -5.04 -6.13 10.47
N HIS A 254 -5.41 -4.98 11.04
CA HIS A 254 -6.33 -4.03 10.39
C HIS A 254 -5.76 -3.46 9.10
N ARG A 255 -4.50 -3.01 9.11
CA ARG A 255 -3.77 -2.54 7.92
C ARG A 255 -3.77 -3.62 6.83
N SER A 256 -3.44 -4.86 7.20
CA SER A 256 -3.38 -5.99 6.27
C SER A 256 -4.74 -6.34 5.69
N ALA A 257 -5.80 -6.31 6.52
CA ALA A 257 -7.18 -6.55 6.10
C ALA A 257 -7.67 -5.52 5.08
N ILE A 258 -7.29 -4.24 5.22
CA ILE A 258 -7.55 -3.21 4.21
C ILE A 258 -6.49 -3.16 3.11
N GLY A 259 -5.52 -4.09 3.07
CA GLY A 259 -4.48 -4.14 2.03
C GLY A 259 -3.60 -2.89 1.92
N PHE A 260 -3.47 -2.10 3.00
CA PHE A 260 -2.67 -0.87 2.97
C PHE A 260 -1.18 -1.21 3.12
N PRO A 261 -0.27 -0.62 2.33
CA PRO A 261 1.14 -1.02 2.34
C PRO A 261 1.84 -0.65 3.65
N GLU A 262 2.64 -1.58 4.15
CA GLU A 262 3.38 -1.44 5.41
C GLU A 262 4.35 -0.25 5.38
N SER A 263 5.02 -0.01 4.24
CA SER A 263 5.97 1.10 4.08
C SER A 263 5.36 2.50 4.21
N ARG A 264 4.03 2.62 4.11
CA ARG A 264 3.29 3.89 4.22
C ARG A 264 2.39 3.95 5.45
N PHE A 265 2.52 2.98 6.37
CA PHE A 265 1.71 2.88 7.57
C PHE A 265 2.59 3.04 8.81
N LEU A 266 2.30 4.07 9.62
CA LEU A 266 3.01 4.41 10.85
C LEU A 266 2.06 4.24 12.04
N TYR A 267 2.62 3.83 13.18
CA TYR A 267 1.88 3.71 14.43
C TYR A 267 2.56 4.53 15.52
N ARG A 268 1.76 5.28 16.29
CA ARG A 268 2.18 6.04 17.46
C ARG A 268 1.37 5.58 18.66
N GLY A 269 2.03 4.78 19.49
CA GLY A 269 1.46 4.27 20.73
C GLY A 269 1.66 5.25 21.88
N THR A 270 0.61 5.48 22.68
CA THR A 270 0.77 6.12 23.99
C THR A 270 0.48 5.12 25.11
N PRO A 271 1.15 5.25 26.27
CA PRO A 271 1.10 4.24 27.31
C PRO A 271 -0.27 4.16 28.00
N ALA A 272 -0.67 2.94 28.33
CA ALA A 272 -1.78 2.70 29.25
C ALA A 272 -1.44 3.07 30.71
N PRO A 273 -2.45 3.30 31.57
CA PRO A 273 -2.19 3.45 33.00
C PRO A 273 -1.46 2.23 33.59
N VAL A 274 -0.46 2.49 34.43
CA VAL A 274 0.41 1.44 35.02
C VAL A 274 -0.41 0.38 35.78
N THR A 275 -1.49 0.79 36.45
CA THR A 275 -2.33 -0.11 37.23
C THR A 275 -3.20 -1.04 36.39
N SER A 276 -3.37 -0.76 35.09
CA SER A 276 -4.25 -1.54 34.20
C SER A 276 -3.52 -2.20 33.04
N ILE A 277 -2.21 -1.98 32.88
CA ILE A 277 -1.43 -2.45 31.73
C ILE A 277 -1.48 -3.98 31.55
N GLU A 278 -1.38 -4.75 32.63
CA GLU A 278 -1.41 -6.23 32.54
C GLU A 278 -2.78 -6.72 32.04
N ALA A 279 -3.86 -6.20 32.62
CA ALA A 279 -5.22 -6.52 32.21
C ALA A 279 -5.49 -6.07 30.76
N ALA A 280 -4.96 -4.91 30.36
CA ALA A 280 -5.07 -4.39 29.00
C ALA A 280 -4.35 -5.28 27.99
N LEU A 281 -3.13 -5.73 28.28
CA LEU A 281 -2.36 -6.65 27.43
C LEU A 281 -3.07 -8.00 27.27
N LYS A 282 -3.60 -8.55 28.37
CA LYS A 282 -4.37 -9.80 28.34
C LYS A 282 -5.66 -9.65 27.51
N GLY A 283 -6.40 -8.57 27.73
CA GLY A 283 -7.60 -8.26 26.97
C GLY A 283 -7.31 -8.07 25.48
N GLU A 284 -6.22 -7.38 25.16
CA GLU A 284 -5.81 -7.16 23.78
C GLU A 284 -5.39 -8.44 23.07
N ALA A 285 -4.65 -9.33 23.73
CA ALA A 285 -4.28 -10.63 23.15
C ALA A 285 -5.52 -11.42 22.68
N LEU A 286 -6.59 -11.43 23.50
CA LEU A 286 -7.85 -12.09 23.13
C LEU A 286 -8.51 -11.43 21.91
N VAL A 287 -8.57 -10.10 21.88
CA VAL A 287 -9.20 -9.38 20.75
C VAL A 287 -8.37 -9.53 19.48
N ARG A 288 -7.05 -9.61 19.59
CA ARG A 288 -6.15 -9.85 18.46
C ARG A 288 -6.39 -11.23 17.84
N THR A 289 -6.55 -12.27 18.66
CA THR A 289 -6.98 -13.60 18.17
C THR A 289 -8.33 -13.54 17.45
N GLN A 290 -9.30 -12.79 17.99
CA GLN A 290 -10.60 -12.63 17.32
C GLN A 290 -10.47 -11.98 15.93
N PHE A 291 -9.64 -10.95 15.77
CA PHE A 291 -9.40 -10.34 14.46
C PHE A 291 -8.50 -11.15 13.54
N GLN A 292 -7.71 -12.10 14.06
CA GLN A 292 -7.00 -13.07 13.20
C GLN A 292 -8.00 -14.03 12.53
N GLU A 293 -9.04 -14.45 13.26
CA GLU A 293 -10.09 -15.34 12.75
C GLU A 293 -11.14 -14.60 11.91
N ASP A 294 -11.45 -13.35 12.27
CA ASP A 294 -12.44 -12.49 11.60
C ASP A 294 -11.84 -11.10 11.32
N PRO A 295 -11.03 -10.95 10.26
CA PRO A 295 -10.27 -9.72 9.99
C PRO A 295 -11.12 -8.48 9.74
N TYR A 296 -12.41 -8.64 9.44
CA TYR A 296 -13.35 -7.56 9.13
C TYR A 296 -14.40 -7.36 10.24
N GLY A 297 -14.34 -8.15 11.32
CA GLY A 297 -15.28 -8.07 12.45
C GLY A 297 -16.74 -8.30 12.02
N CYS A 298 -16.97 -9.27 11.14
CA CYS A 298 -18.27 -9.60 10.56
C CYS A 298 -19.01 -10.73 11.29
N MET A 299 -18.37 -11.41 12.23
CA MET A 299 -18.88 -12.65 12.84
C MET A 299 -18.68 -12.66 14.36
N GLY A 300 -19.25 -13.68 15.00
CA GLY A 300 -18.99 -14.01 16.41
C GLY A 300 -19.18 -12.87 17.41
N SER A 301 -18.21 -12.76 18.33
CA SER A 301 -18.18 -11.75 19.38
C SER A 301 -17.96 -10.33 18.85
N LEU A 302 -17.16 -10.16 17.79
CA LEU A 302 -16.85 -8.86 17.20
C LEU A 302 -18.10 -8.22 16.60
N LYS A 303 -18.86 -8.95 15.78
CA LYS A 303 -20.14 -8.44 15.24
C LYS A 303 -21.14 -8.11 16.34
N ARG A 304 -21.26 -8.96 17.37
CA ARG A 304 -22.18 -8.70 18.48
C ARG A 304 -21.80 -7.43 19.24
N LYS A 305 -20.50 -7.24 19.49
CA LYS A 305 -19.96 -6.02 20.13
C LYS A 305 -20.21 -4.78 19.27
N LYS A 306 -20.01 -4.86 17.96
CA LYS A 306 -20.30 -3.79 17.01
C LYS A 306 -21.78 -3.39 17.01
N LEU A 307 -22.69 -4.36 16.97
CA LEU A 307 -24.14 -4.12 17.05
C LEU A 307 -24.55 -3.49 18.39
N GLY A 308 -23.94 -3.92 19.50
CA GLY A 308 -24.21 -3.35 20.83
C GLY A 308 -23.67 -1.92 21.02
N ARG A 309 -22.79 -1.46 20.13
CA ARG A 309 -22.16 -0.13 20.15
C ARG A 309 -22.83 0.87 19.21
N ASP A 310 -24.08 0.63 18.86
CA ASP A 310 -24.94 1.60 18.15
C ASP A 310 -26.24 1.85 18.94
N PRO A 311 -26.14 2.35 20.20
CA PRO A 311 -27.29 2.56 21.06
C PRO A 311 -28.28 3.61 20.55
N PHE A 312 -27.85 4.50 19.66
CA PHE A 312 -28.66 5.57 19.07
C PHE A 312 -29.12 5.27 17.64
N HIS A 313 -28.80 4.09 17.12
CA HIS A 313 -29.22 3.63 15.79
C HIS A 313 -28.83 4.60 14.66
N ARG A 314 -27.57 5.07 14.71
CA ARG A 314 -27.05 6.07 13.77
C ARG A 314 -26.87 5.45 12.39
N SER A 315 -27.36 6.14 11.36
CA SER A 315 -27.07 5.73 9.98
C SER A 315 -25.58 5.94 9.68
N VAL A 316 -24.88 4.87 9.31
CA VAL A 316 -23.47 4.91 8.88
C VAL A 316 -23.41 5.42 7.43
N PRO A 317 -22.67 6.50 7.12
CA PRO A 317 -22.66 7.09 5.77
C PRO A 317 -21.83 6.28 4.76
N TYR A 318 -20.89 5.46 5.23
CA TYR A 318 -19.99 4.71 4.38
C TYR A 318 -20.64 3.44 3.80
N PRO A 319 -20.29 3.04 2.56
CA PRO A 319 -19.23 3.59 1.70
C PRO A 319 -19.70 4.65 0.69
N LYS A 320 -20.80 5.40 0.92
CA LYS A 320 -21.37 6.30 -0.11
C LYS A 320 -20.39 7.37 -0.63
N GLY A 321 -19.40 7.79 0.16
CA GLY A 321 -18.33 8.70 -0.25
C GLY A 321 -17.06 8.06 -0.82
N CYS A 322 -17.02 6.72 -0.93
CA CYS A 322 -15.82 5.95 -1.29
C CYS A 322 -16.16 4.76 -2.21
N PRO A 323 -16.76 5.02 -3.39
CA PRO A 323 -17.22 3.96 -4.27
C PRO A 323 -16.11 2.98 -4.70
N GLU A 324 -14.87 3.44 -4.78
CA GLU A 324 -13.72 2.64 -5.19
C GLU A 324 -13.38 1.51 -4.20
N ILE A 325 -13.82 1.62 -2.95
CA ILE A 325 -13.63 0.59 -1.90
C ILE A 325 -14.96 0.02 -1.38
N GLU A 326 -16.08 0.23 -2.09
CA GLU A 326 -17.39 -0.31 -1.70
C GLU A 326 -17.34 -1.83 -1.48
N GLY A 327 -16.60 -2.54 -2.34
CA GLY A 327 -16.41 -3.98 -2.21
C GLY A 327 -15.67 -4.40 -0.93
N LEU A 328 -14.74 -3.59 -0.43
CA LEU A 328 -14.03 -3.83 0.83
C LEU A 328 -14.98 -3.73 2.03
N PHE A 329 -15.88 -2.73 2.03
CA PHE A 329 -16.89 -2.57 3.08
C PHE A 329 -17.89 -3.73 3.16
N ARG A 330 -18.13 -4.42 2.05
CA ARG A 330 -19.03 -5.59 1.99
C ARG A 330 -18.32 -6.91 2.23
N TYR A 331 -17.00 -6.91 2.35
CA TYR A 331 -16.21 -8.12 2.45
C TYR A 331 -16.15 -8.63 3.89
N CYS A 332 -16.38 -9.94 4.06
CA CYS A 332 -16.43 -10.62 5.36
C CYS A 332 -15.75 -11.99 5.32
N GLY A 333 -14.68 -12.14 4.54
CA GLY A 333 -13.93 -13.40 4.44
C GLY A 333 -12.78 -13.48 5.44
N ALA A 334 -12.31 -14.69 5.73
CA ALA A 334 -11.12 -14.92 6.56
C ALA A 334 -9.79 -14.60 5.82
N ALA A 335 -9.82 -14.58 4.48
CA ALA A 335 -8.67 -14.22 3.66
C ALA A 335 -8.59 -12.70 3.45
N PRO A 336 -7.41 -12.14 3.13
CA PRO A 336 -7.30 -10.74 2.71
C PRO A 336 -8.14 -10.45 1.45
N TYR A 337 -8.70 -9.25 1.39
CA TYR A 337 -9.47 -8.77 0.25
C TYR A 337 -8.57 -8.72 -1.00
N ARG A 338 -8.97 -9.40 -2.08
CA ARG A 338 -8.12 -9.64 -3.25
C ARG A 338 -8.36 -8.70 -4.43
N THR A 339 -9.42 -7.91 -4.39
CA THR A 339 -9.70 -6.95 -5.46
C THR A 339 -8.72 -5.78 -5.36
N SER A 340 -8.39 -5.19 -6.52
CA SER A 340 -7.55 -4.00 -6.58
C SER A 340 -8.10 -2.90 -5.67
N LEU A 341 -7.22 -2.32 -4.84
CA LEU A 341 -7.53 -1.18 -4.00
C LEU A 341 -6.77 0.06 -4.51
N PRO A 342 -7.25 1.28 -4.21
CA PRO A 342 -6.65 2.52 -4.73
C PRO A 342 -5.19 2.75 -4.31
N TRP A 343 -4.74 2.10 -3.24
CA TRP A 343 -3.40 2.21 -2.67
C TRP A 343 -2.50 0.99 -2.96
N THR A 344 -3.00 -0.01 -3.68
CA THR A 344 -2.20 -1.16 -4.14
C THR A 344 -1.69 -0.85 -5.54
N VAL A 345 -0.57 -0.12 -5.64
CA VAL A 345 0.14 0.15 -6.91
C VAL A 345 1.39 -0.70 -6.96
#